data_AF-A0A1Y0VX87-F1
#
_entry.id   AF-A0A1Y0VX87-F1
#
_cell.length_a   1.000
_cell.length_b   1.000
_cell.length_c   1.000
_cell.angle_alpha   90.00
_cell.angle_beta   90.00
_cell.angle_gamma   90.00
#
_symmetry.space_group_name_H-M   'P 1'
#
loop_
_entity.id
_entity.type
_entity.pdbx_description
1 polymer ?
#
loop_
_entity_poly.entity_id
_entity_poly.type
_entity_poly.pdbx_seq_one_letter_code
_entity_poly.pdbx_strand_id
1 'polypeptide(L)' 'MTKRFLSENGVTFEERNINANPEYIDALKAKGFQAVPVVQFSEEKAVAGFRPDLLKN' A
#
# COMPACT_ATOMS: atom_id res chain seq x y z
N MET A 1 -6.17 1.80 10.02
CA MET A 1 -6.08 3.28 9.99
C MET A 1 -5.88 3.80 8.56
N THR A 2 -5.01 3.21 7.74
CA THR A 2 -4.79 3.61 6.32
C THR A 2 -6.04 3.58 5.44
N LYS A 3 -6.84 2.50 5.52
CA LYS A 3 -8.06 2.35 4.72
C LYS A 3 -9.11 3.44 5.00
N ARG A 4 -9.36 3.72 6.28
CA ARG A 4 -10.30 4.78 6.69
C ARG A 4 -9.86 6.14 6.15
N PHE A 5 -8.58 6.46 6.28
CA PHE A 5 -8.03 7.71 5.77
C PHE A 5 -8.22 7.83 4.24
N LEU A 6 -7.93 6.78 3.47
CA LEU A 6 -8.11 6.79 2.02
C LEU A 6 -9.60 6.94 1.63
N SER A 7 -10.49 6.20 2.27
CA SER A 7 -11.94 6.32 2.04
C SER A 7 -12.49 7.70 2.41
N GLU A 8 -12.04 8.29 3.52
CA GLU A 8 -12.46 9.64 3.95
C GLU A 8 -11.96 10.73 3.00
N ASN A 9 -10.81 10.52 2.36
CA ASN A 9 -10.28 11.44 1.34
C ASN A 9 -10.83 11.16 -0.08
N GLY A 10 -11.77 10.22 -0.23
CA GLY A 10 -12.33 9.86 -1.54
C GLY A 10 -11.33 9.21 -2.49
N VAL A 11 -10.22 8.66 -1.96
CA VAL A 11 -9.18 8.02 -2.75
C VAL A 11 -9.57 6.57 -2.97
N THR A 12 -9.78 6.17 -4.22
CA THR A 12 -10.01 4.77 -4.59
C THR A 12 -8.76 3.96 -4.31
N PHE A 13 -8.86 2.92 -3.49
CA PHE A 13 -7.75 2.01 -3.22
C PHE A 13 -8.21 0.56 -3.31
N GLU A 14 -7.29 -0.31 -3.70
CA GLU A 14 -7.50 -1.75 -3.70
C GLU A 14 -6.75 -2.36 -2.51
N GLU A 15 -7.46 -3.15 -1.70
CA GLU A 15 -6.85 -3.88 -0.62
C GLU A 15 -6.28 -5.20 -1.12
N ARG A 16 -4.95 -5.33 -1.10
CA ARG A 16 -4.24 -6.57 -1.36
C ARG A 16 -3.70 -7.15 -0.07
N ASN A 17 -4.37 -8.17 0.45
CA ASN A 17 -3.92 -8.86 1.66
C ASN A 17 -2.97 -10.01 1.31
N ILE A 18 -1.70 -9.87 1.70
CA ILE A 18 -0.66 -10.86 1.46
C ILE A 18 -0.89 -12.19 2.20
N ASN A 19 -1.72 -12.20 3.27
CA ASN A 19 -2.08 -13.44 3.98
C ASN A 19 -3.10 -14.26 3.20
N ALA A 20 -3.98 -13.61 2.45
CA ALA A 20 -4.96 -14.27 1.60
C ALA A 20 -4.36 -14.65 0.24
N ASN A 21 -3.47 -13.81 -0.30
CA ASN A 21 -2.87 -13.97 -1.61
C ASN A 21 -1.35 -13.80 -1.50
N PRO A 22 -0.60 -14.89 -1.31
CA PRO A 22 0.86 -14.83 -1.15
C PRO A 22 1.60 -14.40 -2.42
N GLU A 23 0.96 -14.44 -3.59
CA GLU A 23 1.50 -13.91 -4.86
C GLU A 23 1.95 -12.44 -4.77
N TYR A 24 1.29 -11.66 -3.92
CA TYR A 24 1.66 -10.26 -3.69
C TYR A 24 2.99 -10.12 -2.94
N ILE A 25 3.44 -11.15 -2.22
CA ILE A 25 4.75 -11.15 -1.56
C ILE A 25 5.87 -11.12 -2.61
N ASP A 26 5.75 -11.91 -3.68
CA ASP A 26 6.69 -11.89 -4.79
C ASP A 26 6.71 -10.53 -5.49
N ALA A 27 5.54 -9.92 -5.71
CA ALA A 27 5.46 -8.56 -6.25
C ALA A 27 6.13 -7.52 -5.34
N LEU A 28 5.98 -7.64 -4.01
CA LEU A 28 6.63 -6.76 -3.05
C LEU A 28 8.15 -6.96 -3.04
N LYS A 29 8.62 -8.21 -3.04
CA LYS A 29 10.05 -8.55 -3.10
C LYS A 29 10.69 -8.08 -4.39
N ALA A 30 10.02 -8.24 -5.53
CA ALA A 30 10.48 -7.76 -6.83
C ALA A 30 10.65 -6.23 -6.84
N LYS A 31 9.83 -5.51 -6.07
CA LYS A 31 9.96 -4.06 -5.86
C LYS A 31 10.96 -3.67 -4.77
N GLY A 32 11.63 -4.63 -4.13
CA GLY A 32 12.59 -4.39 -3.05
C GLY A 32 11.97 -4.12 -1.69
N PHE A 33 10.67 -4.34 -1.51
CA PHE A 33 10.02 -4.18 -0.21
C PHE A 33 10.17 -5.45 0.62
N GLN A 34 10.66 -5.29 1.85
CA GLN A 34 10.87 -6.39 2.80
C GLN A 34 9.95 -6.31 4.03
N ALA A 35 9.13 -5.26 4.13
CA ALA A 35 8.25 -5.03 5.26
C ALA A 35 6.86 -4.56 4.81
N VAL A 36 5.83 -4.98 5.55
CA VAL A 36 4.44 -4.55 5.40
C VAL A 36 4.01 -3.70 6.60
N PRO A 37 3.01 -2.81 6.48
CA PRO A 37 2.13 -2.55 5.33
C PRO A 37 2.83 -1.77 4.21
N VAL A 38 2.53 -2.04 2.94
CA VAL A 38 3.01 -1.27 1.79
C VAL A 38 1.83 -0.55 1.15
N VAL A 39 2.00 0.74 0.87
CA VAL A 39 1.00 1.56 0.19
C VAL A 39 1.52 1.88 -1.19
N GLN A 40 0.81 1.42 -2.22
CA GLN A 40 1.10 1.75 -3.60
C GLN A 40 0.14 2.84 -4.08
N PHE A 41 0.68 3.97 -4.52
CA PHE A 41 -0.07 5.12 -5.02
C PHE A 41 -0.24 5.05 -6.55
N SER A 42 0.72 4.46 -7.26
CA SER A 42 0.71 4.27 -8.73
C SER A 42 1.68 3.15 -9.12
N GLU A 43 1.70 2.71 -10.38
CA GLU A 43 2.60 1.64 -10.86
C GLU A 43 4.07 1.85 -10.42
N GLU A 44 4.54 3.09 -10.48
CA GLU A 44 5.92 3.47 -10.17
C GLU A 44 6.13 4.00 -8.74
N LYS A 45 5.05 4.32 -8.01
CA LYS A 45 5.13 4.93 -6.66
C LYS A 45 4.54 4.01 -5.62
N ALA A 46 5.42 3.33 -4.88
CA ALA A 46 5.07 2.53 -3.72
C ALA A 46 5.95 2.89 -2.53
N VAL A 47 5.38 2.83 -1.33
CA VAL A 47 6.07 3.17 -0.09
C VAL A 47 5.79 2.09 0.94
N ALA A 48 6.85 1.61 1.58
CA ALA A 48 6.74 0.75 2.75
C ALA A 48 6.39 1.59 3.99
N GLY A 49 5.43 1.10 4.75
CA GLY A 49 4.92 1.69 5.97
C GLY A 49 3.65 2.53 5.77
N PHE A 50 3.02 2.86 6.90
CA PHE A 50 1.93 3.83 6.94
C PHE A 50 2.52 5.25 6.99
N ARG A 51 2.48 5.96 5.85
CA ARG A 51 2.99 7.34 5.74
C ARG A 51 1.82 8.32 5.52
N PRO A 52 1.14 8.75 6.59
CA PRO A 52 0.04 9.72 6.48
C PRO A 52 0.51 11.07 5.91
N ASP A 53 1.79 11.42 6.07
CA ASP A 53 2.40 12.61 5.48
C ASP A 53 2.37 12.63 3.94
N LEU A 54 2.41 11.47 3.28
CA LEU A 54 2.31 11.37 1.82
C LEU A 54 0.85 11.34 1.32
N LEU A 55 -0.08 11.30 2.26
CA LEU A 55 -1.50 11.14 2.06
C LEU A 55 -2.27 12.45 2.30
N LYS A 56 -1.62 13.46 2.86
CA LYS A 56 -2.13 14.83 2.93
C LYS A 56 -1.55 15.67 1.79
N ASN A 57 -2.44 16.20 0.94
CA ASN A 57 -2.14 17.41 0.17
C ASN A 57 -2.13 18.62 1.11
#